data_AF-A0A9D2GQT0-F1
#
_entry.id   AF-A0A9D2GQT0-F1
#
_cell.length_a   1.000
_cell.length_b   1.000
_cell.length_c   1.000
_cell.angle_alpha   90.00
_cell.angle_beta   90.00
_cell.angle_gamma   90.00
#
_symmetry.space_group_name_H-M   'P 1'
#
loop_
_entity.id
_entity.type
_entity.pdbx_description
1 polymer ?
#
loop_
_entity_poly.entity_id
_entity_poly.type
_entity_poly.pdbx_seq_one_letter_code
_entity_poly.pdbx_strand_id
1 'polypeptide(L)'
;MRTEGVRLTRRQEEVLELVFLGLADKEIPEHLPTRSGVPVSVSTVRNIITSIKAKLRVQHRTEMSLWWAIKRYNISVDWTPLRRRICAMMMLVLLVPQIVSLHGDMIRTRRSGEAGRTMSSRVRRGRRDDSTLEDDMLWNII
;
A
#
# COMPACT_ATOMS: atom_id res chain seq x y z
N MET A 1 -15.25 26.66 -3.48
CA MET A 1 -14.54 27.91 -3.11
C MET A 1 -14.19 28.68 -4.38
N ARG A 2 -14.88 29.78 -4.69
CA ARG A 2 -14.46 30.69 -5.78
C ARG A 2 -13.44 31.67 -5.21
N THR A 3 -12.15 31.37 -5.42
CA THR A 3 -11.02 32.24 -5.01
C THR A 3 -10.08 32.45 -6.19
N GLU A 4 -10.68 32.62 -7.38
CA GLU A 4 -9.98 32.92 -8.62
C GLU A 4 -9.22 34.23 -8.45
N GLY A 5 -7.88 34.19 -8.53
CA GLY A 5 -7.02 35.39 -8.52
C GLY A 5 -6.44 35.82 -7.17
N VAL A 6 -6.62 35.07 -6.07
CA VAL A 6 -6.01 35.42 -4.77
C VAL A 6 -4.49 35.20 -4.80
N ARG A 7 -3.72 36.30 -4.81
CA ARG A 7 -2.25 36.27 -4.70
C ARG A 7 -1.80 36.45 -3.25
N LEU A 8 -1.07 35.47 -2.74
CA LEU A 8 -0.39 35.54 -1.45
C LEU A 8 1.03 36.08 -1.65
N THR A 9 1.56 36.73 -0.61
CA THR A 9 2.97 37.13 -0.59
C THR A 9 3.86 35.91 -0.34
N ARG A 10 5.13 35.96 -0.74
CA ARG A 10 6.08 34.86 -0.56
C ARG A 10 6.15 34.35 0.89
N ARG A 11 6.15 35.26 1.88
CA ARG A 11 6.12 34.90 3.32
C ARG A 11 4.82 34.21 3.74
N GLN A 12 3.69 34.63 3.18
CA GLN A 12 2.40 33.98 3.43
C GLN A 12 2.36 32.57 2.83
N GLU A 13 2.98 32.38 1.67
CA GLU A 13 3.10 31.07 1.02
C GLU A 13 4.00 30.11 1.83
N GLU A 14 5.16 30.57 2.31
CA GLU A 14 6.05 29.78 3.17
C GLU A 14 5.33 29.30 4.45
N VAL A 15 4.62 30.21 5.14
CA VAL A 15 3.85 29.86 6.34
C VAL A 15 2.70 28.91 5.99
N LEU A 16 2.02 29.14 4.86
CA LEU A 16 0.90 28.32 4.43
C LEU A 16 1.31 26.91 4.03
N GLU A 17 2.50 26.74 3.43
CA GLU A 17 3.09 25.44 3.14
C GLU A 17 3.34 24.63 4.42
N LEU A 18 3.92 25.27 5.45
CA LEU A 18 4.12 24.63 6.76
C LEU A 18 2.79 24.25 7.45
N VAL A 19 1.77 25.12 7.34
CA VAL A 19 0.42 24.80 7.84
C VAL A 19 -0.21 23.64 7.06
N PHE A 20 -0.01 23.59 5.74
CA PHE A 20 -0.50 22.50 4.91
C PHE A 20 0.17 21.16 5.23
N LEU A 21 1.46 21.17 5.57
CA LEU A 21 2.19 20.00 6.07
C LEU A 21 1.71 19.52 7.45
N GLY A 22 0.87 20.30 8.13
CA GLY A 22 0.24 19.92 9.40
C GLY A 22 1.02 20.35 10.64
N LEU A 23 2.01 21.26 10.52
CA LEU A 23 2.70 21.80 11.69
C LEU A 23 1.78 22.62 12.58
N ALA A 24 1.99 22.52 13.90
CA ALA A 24 1.29 23.35 14.86
C ALA A 24 1.80 24.80 14.82
N ASP A 25 0.97 25.77 15.21
CA ASP A 25 1.32 27.21 15.22
C ASP A 25 2.59 27.54 16.00
N LYS A 26 2.89 26.73 17.01
CA LYS A 26 4.05 26.85 17.89
C LYS A 26 5.33 26.32 17.23
N GLU A 27 5.21 25.39 16.28
CA GLU A 27 6.33 24.71 15.60
C GLU A 27 6.70 25.42 14.29
N ILE A 28 5.76 26.12 13.65
CA ILE A 28 6.01 26.91 12.43
C ILE A 28 7.20 27.88 12.59
N PRO A 29 7.35 28.64 13.70
CA PRO A 29 8.53 29.46 13.99
C PRO A 29 9.89 28.78 13.82
N GLU A 30 9.99 27.53 14.24
CA GLU A 30 11.25 26.77 14.30
C GLU A 30 11.63 26.25 12.92
N HIS A 31 10.63 25.92 12.11
CA HIS A 31 10.80 25.36 10.78
C HIS A 31 10.78 26.40 9.65
N LEU A 32 10.59 27.69 9.96
CA LEU A 32 10.54 28.73 8.95
C LEU A 32 11.98 29.07 8.46
N PRO A 33 12.31 28.88 7.17
CA PRO A 33 13.62 29.22 6.65
C PRO A 33 13.80 30.74 6.61
N THR A 34 14.50 31.28 7.61
CA THR A 34 14.84 32.71 7.67
C THR A 34 16.29 32.93 7.28
N ARG A 35 16.50 33.79 6.28
CA ARG A 35 17.82 34.23 5.79
C ARG A 35 18.76 34.78 6.88
N SER A 36 18.21 35.25 8.00
CA SER A 36 18.93 35.87 9.12
C SER A 36 19.24 34.90 10.28
N GLY A 37 18.83 33.63 10.21
CA GLY A 37 19.00 32.68 11.33
C GLY A 37 18.14 32.98 12.58
N VAL A 38 17.31 34.03 12.54
CA VAL A 38 16.44 34.43 13.65
C VAL A 38 15.09 33.74 13.51
N PRO A 39 14.63 32.98 14.53
CA PRO A 39 13.31 32.37 14.54
C PRO A 39 12.22 33.44 14.62
N VAL A 40 11.16 33.27 13.86
CA VAL A 40 10.04 34.22 13.81
C VAL A 40 9.12 33.97 15.00
N SER A 41 8.74 35.00 15.75
CA SER A 41 7.85 34.83 16.91
C SER A 41 6.49 34.20 16.53
N VAL A 42 5.95 33.39 17.44
CA VAL A 42 4.60 32.77 17.33
C VAL A 42 3.52 33.82 17.05
N SER A 43 3.64 35.02 17.62
CA SER A 43 2.69 36.13 17.39
C SER A 43 2.71 36.60 15.93
N THR A 44 3.88 36.60 15.31
CA THR A 44 4.04 37.01 13.90
C THR A 44 3.43 35.96 12.97
N VAL A 45 3.65 34.68 13.25
CA VAL A 45 2.99 33.58 12.52
C VAL A 45 1.48 33.68 12.64
N ARG A 46 0.95 33.95 13.84
CA ARG A 46 -0.48 34.14 14.07
C ARG A 46 -1.03 35.32 13.26
N ASN A 47 -0.32 36.44 13.23
CA ASN A 47 -0.71 37.60 12.42
C ASN A 47 -0.72 37.28 10.92
N ILE A 48 0.29 36.54 10.44
CA ILE A 48 0.35 36.06 9.06
C ILE A 48 -0.85 35.16 8.77
N ILE A 49 -1.17 34.20 9.63
CA ILE A 49 -2.34 33.31 9.45
C ILE A 49 -3.64 34.11 9.42
N THR A 50 -3.83 35.07 10.32
CA THR A 50 -5.02 35.95 10.32
C THR A 50 -5.12 36.76 9.03
N SER A 51 -4.00 37.27 8.52
CA SER A 51 -3.96 37.98 7.24
C SER A 51 -4.29 37.07 6.05
N ILE A 52 -3.87 35.79 6.09
CA ILE A 52 -4.18 34.79 5.06
C ILE A 52 -5.67 34.47 5.11
N LYS A 53 -6.24 34.19 6.30
CA LYS A 53 -7.67 33.95 6.50
C LYS A 53 -8.53 35.11 5.98
N ALA A 54 -8.13 36.35 6.24
CA ALA A 54 -8.81 37.54 5.74
C ALA A 54 -8.79 37.62 4.20
N LYS A 55 -7.64 37.32 3.57
CA LYS A 55 -7.51 37.31 2.10
C LYS A 55 -8.33 36.20 1.44
N LEU A 56 -8.38 35.03 2.06
CA LEU A 56 -9.12 33.86 1.56
C LEU A 56 -10.61 33.88 1.90
N ARG A 57 -11.04 34.78 2.80
CA ARG A 57 -12.38 34.80 3.41
C ARG A 57 -12.76 33.45 4.03
N VAL A 58 -11.78 32.82 4.67
CA VAL A 58 -11.86 31.47 5.25
C VAL A 58 -11.72 31.57 6.76
N GLN A 59 -12.57 30.85 7.50
CA GLN A 59 -12.53 30.85 8.97
C GLN A 59 -11.66 29.73 9.52
N HIS A 60 -11.72 28.55 8.90
CA HIS A 60 -11.10 27.32 9.41
C HIS A 60 -9.72 27.06 8.82
N ARG A 61 -8.83 26.41 9.59
CA ARG A 61 -7.47 26.06 9.12
C ARG A 61 -7.49 25.06 7.97
N THR A 62 -8.41 24.10 8.01
CA THR A 62 -8.52 23.05 6.99
C THR A 62 -8.97 23.59 5.65
N GLU A 63 -9.80 24.63 5.65
CA GLU A 63 -10.21 25.32 4.43
C GLU A 63 -9.03 26.04 3.77
N MET A 64 -8.16 26.65 4.59
CA MET A 64 -6.94 27.31 4.14
C MET A 64 -5.92 26.30 3.59
N SER A 65 -5.76 25.13 4.24
CA SER A 65 -4.87 24.08 3.76
C SER A 65 -5.41 23.38 2.50
N LEU A 66 -6.73 23.18 2.41
CA LEU A 66 -7.37 22.65 1.20
C LEU A 66 -7.17 23.61 0.02
N TRP A 67 -7.31 24.91 0.25
CA TRP A 67 -7.02 25.91 -0.79
C TRP A 67 -5.57 25.81 -1.27
N TRP A 68 -4.60 25.67 -0.36
CA TRP A 68 -3.20 25.48 -0.72
C TRP A 68 -2.99 24.19 -1.52
N ALA A 69 -3.64 23.09 -1.14
CA ALA A 69 -3.59 21.83 -1.89
C ALA A 69 -4.09 22.01 -3.32
N ILE A 70 -5.24 22.66 -3.49
CA ILE A 70 -5.84 22.95 -4.79
C ILE A 70 -4.90 23.80 -5.64
N LYS A 71 -4.30 24.85 -5.05
CA LYS A 71 -3.35 25.74 -5.73
C LYS A 71 -2.03 25.06 -6.10
N ARG A 72 -1.41 24.30 -5.18
CA ARG A 72 -0.05 23.76 -5.34
C ARG A 72 0.01 22.54 -6.25
N TYR A 73 -0.98 21.66 -6.13
CA TYR A 73 -1.02 20.39 -6.88
C TYR A 73 -1.89 20.49 -8.14
N ASN A 74 -2.47 21.66 -8.43
CA ASN A 74 -3.44 21.87 -9.51
C ASN A 74 -4.43 20.69 -9.55
N ILE A 75 -4.94 20.33 -8.36
CA ILE A 75 -5.94 19.28 -8.21
C ILE A 75 -7.22 19.90 -8.75
N SER A 76 -7.37 19.83 -10.07
CA SER A 76 -8.65 19.90 -10.73
C SER A 76 -9.53 18.85 -10.04
N VAL A 77 -10.58 19.34 -9.37
CA VAL A 77 -11.52 18.56 -8.56
C VAL A 77 -12.23 17.48 -9.39
N ASP A 78 -12.09 17.51 -10.71
CA ASP A 78 -12.56 16.50 -11.66
C ASP A 78 -11.86 15.13 -11.53
N TRP A 79 -10.69 15.04 -10.86
CA TRP A 79 -9.88 13.80 -10.81
C TRP A 79 -9.92 13.03 -9.48
N THR A 80 -10.76 13.43 -8.54
CA THR A 80 -10.83 12.80 -7.20
C THR A 80 -11.41 11.37 -7.17
N PRO A 81 -12.38 10.95 -8.01
CA PRO A 81 -12.80 9.55 -8.04
C PRO A 81 -11.85 8.67 -8.86
N LEU A 82 -11.28 9.18 -9.95
CA LEU A 82 -10.47 8.38 -10.87
C LEU A 82 -9.11 8.00 -10.28
N ARG A 83 -8.40 8.96 -9.65
CA ARG A 83 -7.12 8.66 -8.99
C ARG A 83 -7.29 7.75 -7.78
N ARG A 84 -8.37 7.92 -7.01
CA ARG A 84 -8.71 7.02 -5.90
C ARG A 84 -8.98 5.60 -6.39
N ARG A 85 -9.70 5.46 -7.51
CA ARG A 85 -9.92 4.16 -8.17
C ARG A 85 -8.63 3.58 -8.72
N ILE A 86 -7.78 4.37 -9.36
CA ILE A 86 -6.49 3.90 -9.90
C ILE A 86 -5.55 3.45 -8.78
N CYS A 87 -5.43 4.20 -7.68
CA CYS A 87 -4.63 3.78 -6.52
C CYS A 87 -5.19 2.50 -5.87
N ALA A 88 -6.51 2.40 -5.73
CA ALA A 88 -7.15 1.18 -5.22
C ALA A 88 -6.93 -0.03 -6.15
N MET A 89 -7.04 0.18 -7.47
CA MET A 89 -6.78 -0.86 -8.48
C MET A 89 -5.31 -1.26 -8.50
N MET A 90 -4.37 -0.32 -8.42
CA MET A 90 -2.94 -0.61 -8.30
C MET A 90 -2.64 -1.43 -7.05
N MET A 91 -3.22 -1.06 -5.91
CA MET A 91 -3.06 -1.81 -4.67
C MET A 91 -3.66 -3.22 -4.79
N LEU A 92 -4.81 -3.37 -5.45
CA LEU A 92 -5.43 -4.67 -5.73
C LEU A 92 -4.54 -5.52 -6.64
N VAL A 93 -4.03 -4.98 -7.75
CA VAL A 93 -3.17 -5.70 -8.70
C VAL A 93 -1.85 -6.12 -8.06
N LEU A 94 -1.32 -5.36 -7.10
CA LEU A 94 -0.13 -5.76 -6.35
C LEU A 94 -0.42 -6.83 -5.29
N LEU A 95 -1.59 -6.77 -4.65
CA LEU A 95 -1.95 -7.63 -3.52
C LEU A 95 -2.52 -9.00 -3.95
N VAL A 96 -3.27 -9.05 -5.07
CA VAL A 96 -3.82 -10.30 -5.63
C VAL A 96 -2.73 -11.34 -5.96
N PRO A 97 -1.65 -11.03 -6.70
CA PRO A 97 -0.60 -12.01 -6.98
C PRO A 97 0.15 -12.43 -5.72
N GLN A 98 0.26 -11.57 -4.70
CA GLN A 98 0.83 -11.96 -3.41
C GLN A 98 -0.03 -13.01 -2.70
N ILE A 99 -1.36 -12.85 -2.68
CA ILE A 99 -2.30 -13.84 -2.10
C ILE A 99 -2.26 -15.15 -2.89
N VAL A 100 -2.32 -15.08 -4.23
CA VAL A 100 -2.32 -16.27 -5.10
C VAL A 100 -1.00 -17.01 -5.02
N SER A 101 0.13 -16.31 -4.94
CA SER A 101 1.45 -16.94 -4.74
C SER A 101 1.58 -17.59 -3.37
N LEU A 102 0.98 -17.01 -2.31
CA LEU A 102 0.96 -17.62 -0.98
C LEU A 102 0.12 -18.90 -0.94
N HIS A 103 -0.99 -18.94 -1.69
CA HIS A 103 -1.86 -20.12 -1.80
C HIS A 103 -1.35 -21.16 -2.82
N GLY A 104 -0.50 -20.74 -3.78
CA GLY A 104 0.05 -21.56 -4.85
C GLY A 104 1.06 -22.62 -4.38
N ASP A 105 1.66 -22.45 -3.21
CA ASP A 105 2.48 -23.51 -2.57
C ASP A 105 1.62 -24.70 -2.12
N MET A 106 0.32 -24.50 -1.90
CA MET A 106 -0.63 -25.57 -1.57
C MET A 106 -1.14 -26.32 -2.82
N ILE A 107 -0.95 -25.77 -4.03
CA ILE A 107 -1.45 -26.34 -5.30
C ILE A 107 -0.28 -26.76 -6.22
N ARG A 108 0.84 -27.25 -5.65
CA ARG A 108 1.95 -27.84 -6.42
C ARG A 108 2.17 -29.34 -6.20
N THR A 109 1.38 -30.00 -5.36
CA THR A 109 1.47 -31.46 -5.12
C THR A 109 0.68 -32.34 -6.11
N ARG A 110 0.11 -31.79 -7.20
CA ARG A 110 -0.75 -32.59 -8.11
C ARG A 110 -0.47 -32.49 -9.61
N ARG A 111 0.77 -32.22 -10.01
CA ARG A 111 1.24 -32.51 -11.37
C ARG A 111 2.66 -33.06 -11.36
N SER A 112 2.76 -34.39 -11.29
CA SER A 112 3.86 -35.11 -11.94
C SER A 112 3.29 -36.36 -12.60
N GLY A 113 2.55 -36.14 -13.69
CA GLY A 113 2.37 -37.16 -14.71
C GLY A 113 3.65 -37.24 -15.52
N GLU A 114 4.35 -38.36 -15.38
CA GLU A 114 5.08 -39.07 -16.42
C GLU A 114 6.12 -38.32 -17.28
N ALA A 115 7.39 -38.51 -16.93
CA ALA A 115 8.50 -38.46 -17.90
C ALA A 115 9.49 -39.56 -17.55
N GLY A 116 9.52 -40.61 -18.36
CA GLY A 116 10.30 -41.81 -18.14
C GLY A 116 11.80 -41.57 -18.05
N ARG A 117 12.45 -42.36 -17.19
CA ARG A 117 13.83 -42.80 -17.37
C ARG A 117 13.93 -44.26 -17.02
N THR A 118 14.10 -45.06 -18.06
CA THR A 118 14.76 -46.35 -18.07
C THR A 118 15.94 -46.38 -17.10
N MET A 119 15.92 -47.30 -16.14
CA MET A 119 17.16 -47.91 -15.66
C MET A 119 16.89 -49.38 -15.33
N SER A 120 17.34 -50.21 -16.27
CA SER A 120 17.62 -51.62 -16.07
C SER A 120 18.57 -51.81 -14.88
N SER A 121 18.15 -52.61 -13.91
CA SER A 121 19.07 -53.46 -13.16
C SER A 121 18.37 -54.72 -12.68
N ARG A 122 18.55 -55.80 -13.45
CA ARG A 122 18.40 -57.19 -12.97
C ARG A 122 19.39 -57.45 -11.84
N VAL A 123 18.95 -57.81 -10.63
CA VAL A 123 19.65 -58.68 -9.66
C VAL A 123 18.61 -59.27 -8.69
N ARG A 124 18.08 -60.47 -8.95
CA ARG A 124 18.34 -61.76 -8.29
C ARG A 124 17.85 -61.94 -6.82
N ARG A 125 17.02 -62.98 -6.67
CA ARG A 125 17.01 -64.06 -5.64
C ARG A 125 16.18 -63.88 -4.35
N GLY A 126 15.28 -64.84 -4.10
CA GLY A 126 14.72 -65.18 -2.77
C GLY A 126 13.26 -65.65 -2.81
N ARG A 127 12.93 -66.81 -3.40
CA ARG A 127 12.48 -68.04 -2.70
C ARG A 127 11.52 -67.81 -1.50
N ARG A 128 10.22 -68.05 -1.72
CA ARG A 128 9.34 -68.73 -0.75
C ARG A 128 8.15 -69.34 -1.51
N ASP A 129 8.11 -70.66 -1.50
CA ASP A 129 7.00 -71.49 -1.97
C ASP A 129 5.74 -71.18 -1.15
N ASP A 130 4.61 -71.01 -1.83
CA ASP A 130 3.27 -71.12 -1.25
C ASP A 130 2.40 -71.85 -2.29
N SER A 131 2.82 -73.08 -2.58
CA SER A 131 1.98 -74.04 -3.25
C SER A 131 0.97 -74.56 -2.23
N THR A 132 -0.32 -74.27 -2.51
CA THR A 132 -1.41 -75.26 -2.42
C THR A 132 -1.68 -75.82 -1.01
N LEU A 133 -2.57 -75.25 -0.19
CA LEU A 133 -4.03 -75.13 -0.34
C LEU A 133 -4.78 -76.43 -0.69
N GLU A 134 -4.36 -77.63 -0.28
CA GLU A 134 -5.15 -78.86 -0.60
C GLU A 134 -5.37 -79.90 0.51
N ASP A 135 -4.54 -80.05 1.55
CA ASP A 135 -4.75 -81.16 2.53
C ASP A 135 -5.58 -80.80 3.78
N ASP A 136 -5.66 -79.53 4.17
CA ASP A 136 -6.38 -79.12 5.39
C ASP A 136 -7.92 -79.11 5.23
N MET A 137 -8.45 -79.48 4.05
CA MET A 137 -9.90 -79.45 3.79
C MET A 137 -10.50 -80.71 3.14
N LEU A 138 -9.73 -81.70 2.69
CA LEU A 138 -10.27 -82.75 1.79
C LEU A 138 -9.96 -84.22 2.17
N TRP A 139 -9.65 -84.53 3.43
CA TRP A 139 -10.02 -85.83 4.00
C TRP A 139 -10.89 -85.63 5.23
N ASN A 140 -12.20 -85.62 5.03
CA ASN A 140 -13.01 -86.85 5.01
C ASN A 140 -12.98 -87.52 6.38
N ILE A 141 -14.04 -87.46 7.16
CA ILE A 141 -15.34 -88.04 6.77
C ILE A 141 -15.11 -89.52 6.39
N ILE A 142 -14.63 -90.29 7.36
CA ILE A 142 -15.14 -91.60 7.85
C ILE A 142 -14.26 -92.01 9.03
#